data_AF-A0A3C0CS97-F1
#
_entry.id   AF-A0A3C0CS97-F1
#
_cell.length_a   1.000
_cell.length_b   1.000
_cell.length_c   1.000
_cell.angle_alpha   90.00
_cell.angle_beta   90.00
_cell.angle_gamma   90.00
#
_symmetry.space_group_name_H-M   'P 1'
#
loop_
_entity.id
_entity.type
_entity.pdbx_description
1 polymer ?
#
loop_
_entity_poly.entity_id
_entity_poly.type
_entity_poly.pdbx_seq_one_letter_code
_entity_poly.pdbx_strand_id
1 'polypeptide(L)'
;NPNKRSALIDNLLEREEFADYWAMKWCDLLRVKSEFPINLWPNAVQAYHRWIYDSLRKNRPYDQFARELLTSSGSNFRVPPVNFYRAMQGREPSTIAKTVALTFMGMRFERWPKDRQDGMAAFFSQVTYKSTDEWKEEIVCLNPAQTSPVKGIFPDGATVKIPLGKDPRCVFADWLAAPGNKWFARNIVNRMWAWLMGAGIISDVDDIRPEAP
;
A
#
# COMPACT_ATOMS: atom_id res chain seq x y z
N ASN A 1 -25.76 -31.66 -9.96
CA ASN A 1 -24.99 -30.63 -10.68
C ASN A 1 -23.74 -30.31 -9.86
N PRO A 2 -22.55 -30.73 -10.33
CA PRO A 2 -21.27 -30.56 -9.63
C PRO A 2 -20.83 -29.10 -9.50
N ASN A 3 -21.33 -28.19 -10.34
CA ASN A 3 -20.92 -26.78 -10.36
C ASN A 3 -21.72 -25.87 -9.40
N LYS A 4 -22.68 -26.43 -8.64
CA LYS A 4 -23.53 -25.66 -7.72
C LYS A 4 -22.72 -24.84 -6.72
N ARG A 5 -21.62 -25.39 -6.21
CA ARG A 5 -20.75 -24.70 -5.23
C ARG A 5 -20.04 -23.51 -5.86
N SER A 6 -19.37 -23.69 -7.00
CA SER A 6 -18.66 -22.60 -7.67
C SER A 6 -19.61 -21.48 -8.08
N ALA A 7 -20.76 -21.82 -8.67
CA ALA A 7 -21.77 -20.83 -9.05
C ALA A 7 -22.30 -20.02 -7.86
N LEU A 8 -22.48 -20.66 -6.69
CA LEU A 8 -22.87 -19.95 -5.46
C LEU A 8 -21.76 -19.03 -4.96
N ILE A 9 -20.49 -19.48 -5.00
CA ILE A 9 -19.35 -18.65 -4.62
C ILE A 9 -19.26 -17.42 -5.52
N ASP A 10 -19.31 -17.61 -6.84
CA ASP A 10 -19.22 -16.51 -7.80
C ASP A 10 -20.34 -15.50 -7.56
N ASN A 11 -21.58 -15.96 -7.37
CA ASN A 11 -22.71 -15.09 -7.06
C ASN A 11 -22.51 -14.29 -5.75
N LEU A 12 -21.96 -14.92 -4.71
CA LEU A 12 -21.68 -14.24 -3.44
C LEU A 12 -20.55 -13.22 -3.55
N LEU A 13 -19.55 -13.45 -4.40
CA LEU A 13 -18.45 -12.52 -4.65
C LEU A 13 -18.89 -11.32 -5.51
N GLU A 14 -19.90 -11.49 -6.35
CA GLU A 14 -20.45 -10.42 -7.22
C GLU A 14 -21.40 -9.47 -6.49
N ARG A 15 -21.81 -9.80 -5.27
CA ARG A 15 -22.72 -8.98 -4.45
C ARG A 15 -22.10 -7.66 -4.04
N GLU A 16 -22.93 -6.61 -3.96
CA GLU A 16 -22.47 -5.28 -3.51
C GLU A 16 -21.97 -5.33 -2.06
N GLU A 17 -22.63 -6.13 -1.22
CA GLU A 17 -22.29 -6.27 0.19
C GLU A 17 -20.91 -6.90 0.41
N PHE A 18 -20.43 -7.70 -0.55
CA PHE A 18 -19.05 -8.18 -0.54
C PHE A 18 -18.09 -7.00 -0.65
N ALA A 19 -18.27 -6.14 -1.66
CA ALA A 19 -17.43 -4.97 -1.86
C ALA A 19 -17.51 -3.99 -0.67
N ASP A 20 -18.70 -3.77 -0.08
CA ASP A 20 -18.88 -2.91 1.09
C ASP A 20 -18.07 -3.41 2.30
N TYR A 21 -18.23 -4.69 2.64
CA TYR A 21 -17.55 -5.29 3.78
C TYR A 21 -16.02 -5.24 3.63
N TRP A 22 -15.51 -5.63 2.45
CA TRP A 22 -14.07 -5.62 2.22
C TRP A 22 -13.53 -4.19 2.10
N ALA A 23 -14.29 -3.24 1.55
CA ALA A 23 -13.89 -1.84 1.50
C ALA A 23 -13.73 -1.27 2.91
N MET A 24 -14.61 -1.61 3.86
CA MET A 24 -14.46 -1.23 5.26
C MET A 24 -13.14 -1.76 5.85
N LYS A 25 -12.84 -3.05 5.67
CA LYS A 25 -11.57 -3.65 6.16
C LYS A 25 -10.32 -2.99 5.56
N TRP A 26 -10.35 -2.69 4.27
CA TRP A 26 -9.27 -1.99 3.59
C TRP A 26 -9.16 -0.53 4.02
N CYS A 27 -10.28 0.15 4.26
CA CYS A 27 -10.30 1.52 4.75
C CYS A 27 -9.67 1.64 6.14
N ASP A 28 -9.89 0.66 7.02
CA ASP A 28 -9.23 0.59 8.32
C ASP A 28 -7.71 0.44 8.17
N LEU A 29 -7.27 -0.49 7.32
CA LEU A 29 -5.84 -0.73 7.05
C LEU A 29 -5.15 0.49 6.42
N LEU A 30 -5.82 1.13 5.46
CA LEU A 30 -5.32 2.27 4.69
C LEU A 30 -5.62 3.62 5.34
N ARG A 31 -6.20 3.61 6.56
CA ARG A 31 -6.47 4.77 7.41
C ARG A 31 -7.31 5.84 6.72
N VAL A 32 -8.36 5.42 6.03
CA VAL A 32 -9.28 6.30 5.31
C VAL A 32 -10.19 7.01 6.31
N LYS A 33 -9.73 8.14 6.87
CA LYS A 33 -10.49 8.91 7.87
C LYS A 33 -10.15 10.40 7.90
N SER A 34 -11.14 11.21 8.29
CA SER A 34 -11.02 12.66 8.42
C SER A 34 -10.55 13.13 9.80
N GLU A 35 -10.25 12.20 10.71
CA GLU A 35 -9.95 12.51 12.11
C GLU A 35 -8.45 12.47 12.42
N PHE A 36 -8.06 13.13 13.52
CA PHE A 36 -6.71 13.08 14.04
C PHE A 36 -6.26 11.63 14.26
N PRO A 37 -4.99 11.26 13.97
CA PRO A 37 -3.90 12.11 13.46
C PRO A 37 -3.83 12.23 11.92
N ILE A 38 -4.80 11.70 11.18
CA ILE A 38 -4.72 11.59 9.71
C ILE A 38 -5.32 12.83 9.02
N ASN A 39 -6.48 13.29 9.47
CA ASN A 39 -7.11 14.55 9.04
C ASN A 39 -7.24 14.69 7.51
N LEU A 40 -7.58 13.62 6.78
CA LEU A 40 -7.92 13.74 5.37
C LEU A 40 -9.17 14.62 5.20
N TRP A 41 -9.18 15.47 4.18
CA TRP A 41 -10.36 16.27 3.89
C TRP A 41 -11.50 15.38 3.36
N PRO A 42 -12.79 15.70 3.61
CA PRO A 42 -13.91 14.85 3.19
C PRO A 42 -13.89 14.46 1.70
N ASN A 43 -13.49 15.38 0.81
CA ASN A 43 -13.34 15.08 -0.62
C ASN A 43 -12.30 13.98 -0.89
N ALA A 44 -11.16 14.05 -0.22
CA ALA A 44 -10.11 13.04 -0.31
C ALA A 44 -10.56 11.69 0.27
N VAL A 45 -11.26 11.70 1.41
CA VAL A 45 -11.81 10.49 2.03
C VAL A 45 -12.82 9.81 1.12
N GLN A 46 -13.77 10.56 0.56
CA GLN A 46 -14.78 10.03 -0.35
C GLN A 46 -14.16 9.47 -1.62
N ALA A 47 -13.23 10.20 -2.24
CA ALA A 47 -12.53 9.75 -3.44
C ALA A 47 -11.73 8.45 -3.16
N TYR A 48 -11.04 8.39 -2.03
CA TYR A 48 -10.21 7.24 -1.67
C TYR A 48 -11.06 6.01 -1.32
N HIS A 49 -12.09 6.17 -0.49
CA HIS A 49 -13.06 5.12 -0.19
C HIS A 49 -13.69 4.55 -1.47
N ARG A 50 -14.19 5.43 -2.36
CA ARG A 50 -14.81 5.00 -3.62
C ARG A 50 -13.85 4.20 -4.49
N TRP A 51 -12.59 4.61 -4.59
CA TRP A 51 -11.58 3.86 -5.36
C TRP A 51 -11.28 2.49 -4.74
N ILE A 52 -11.22 2.37 -3.41
CA ILE A 52 -11.05 1.08 -2.72
C ILE A 52 -12.25 0.17 -3.02
N TYR A 53 -13.47 0.68 -2.82
CA TYR A 53 -14.70 -0.05 -3.12
C TYR A 53 -14.74 -0.54 -4.58
N ASP A 54 -14.49 0.36 -5.54
CA ASP A 54 -14.50 0.02 -6.96
C ASP A 54 -13.41 -1.00 -7.33
N SER A 55 -12.25 -0.93 -6.67
CA SER A 55 -11.16 -1.90 -6.87
C SER A 55 -11.57 -3.31 -6.45
N LEU A 56 -12.25 -3.43 -5.31
CA LEU A 56 -12.70 -4.71 -4.77
C LEU A 56 -13.86 -5.27 -5.59
N ARG A 57 -14.84 -4.43 -5.92
CA ARG A 57 -15.99 -4.81 -6.75
C ARG A 57 -15.57 -5.31 -8.13
N LYS A 58 -14.55 -4.70 -8.73
CA LYS A 58 -14.02 -5.10 -10.04
C LYS A 58 -12.98 -6.23 -9.96
N ASN A 59 -12.78 -6.81 -8.78
CA ASN A 59 -11.80 -7.86 -8.52
C ASN A 59 -10.40 -7.51 -9.05
N ARG A 60 -9.94 -6.29 -8.74
CA ARG A 60 -8.64 -5.80 -9.19
C ARG A 60 -7.52 -6.72 -8.68
N PRO A 61 -6.57 -7.13 -9.53
CA PRO A 61 -5.39 -7.87 -9.08
C PRO A 61 -4.64 -7.14 -7.97
N TYR A 62 -4.27 -7.86 -6.91
CA TYR A 62 -3.70 -7.26 -5.71
C TYR A 62 -2.35 -6.56 -5.95
N ASP A 63 -1.54 -7.09 -6.86
CA ASP A 63 -0.31 -6.47 -7.32
C ASP A 63 -0.57 -5.11 -7.98
N GLN A 64 -1.61 -4.99 -8.79
CA GLN A 64 -2.02 -3.72 -9.40
C GLN A 64 -2.56 -2.75 -8.36
N PHE A 65 -3.36 -3.23 -7.41
CA PHE A 65 -3.86 -2.42 -6.29
C PHE A 65 -2.70 -1.81 -5.47
N ALA A 66 -1.73 -2.62 -5.08
CA ALA A 66 -0.54 -2.16 -4.35
C ALA A 66 0.33 -1.22 -5.22
N ARG A 67 0.54 -1.55 -6.50
CA ARG A 67 1.31 -0.71 -7.42
C ARG A 67 0.68 0.68 -7.56
N GLU A 68 -0.63 0.76 -7.73
CA GLU A 68 -1.33 2.05 -7.85
C GLU A 68 -1.15 2.91 -6.58
N LEU A 69 -1.26 2.32 -5.38
CA LEU A 69 -1.01 3.01 -4.11
C LEU A 69 0.43 3.56 -4.00
N LEU A 70 1.41 2.78 -4.48
CA LEU A 70 2.83 3.12 -4.37
C LEU A 70 3.35 4.05 -5.46
N THR A 71 2.73 4.07 -6.64
CA THR A 71 3.35 4.72 -7.83
C THR A 71 2.53 5.87 -8.40
N SER A 72 1.26 6.01 -8.02
CA SER A 72 0.41 7.10 -8.52
C SER A 72 0.98 8.48 -8.19
N SER A 73 0.64 9.45 -9.03
CA SER A 73 0.99 10.87 -8.85
C SER A 73 -0.15 11.74 -9.35
N GLY A 74 -0.45 12.82 -8.65
CA GLY A 74 -1.54 13.72 -8.96
C GLY A 74 -2.19 14.30 -7.71
N SER A 75 -3.29 15.02 -7.93
CA SER A 75 -4.12 15.60 -6.88
C SER A 75 -4.72 14.51 -6.00
N ASN A 76 -4.69 14.70 -4.69
CA ASN A 76 -5.35 13.82 -3.74
C ASN A 76 -6.89 13.87 -3.80
N PHE A 77 -7.49 14.82 -4.53
CA PHE A 77 -8.93 14.85 -4.79
C PHE A 77 -9.30 14.16 -6.10
N ARG A 78 -8.37 14.05 -7.06
CA ARG A 78 -8.63 13.53 -8.41
C ARG A 78 -7.96 12.20 -8.72
N VAL A 79 -6.86 11.88 -8.04
CA VAL A 79 -6.11 10.63 -8.19
C VAL A 79 -6.14 9.89 -6.84
N PRO A 80 -7.21 9.13 -6.55
CA PRO A 80 -7.47 8.60 -5.21
C PRO A 80 -6.32 7.81 -4.55
N PRO A 81 -5.55 6.96 -5.26
CA PRO A 81 -4.48 6.17 -4.64
C PRO A 81 -3.41 6.99 -3.93
N VAL A 82 -3.18 8.25 -4.34
CA VAL A 82 -2.17 9.10 -3.70
C VAL A 82 -2.51 9.46 -2.26
N ASN A 83 -3.77 9.26 -1.86
CA ASN A 83 -4.18 9.42 -0.46
C ASN A 83 -3.51 8.41 0.47
N PHE A 84 -2.92 7.32 -0.05
CA PHE A 84 -2.04 6.45 0.74
C PHE A 84 -0.93 7.25 1.43
N TYR A 85 -0.27 8.17 0.72
CA TYR A 85 0.75 9.06 1.27
C TYR A 85 0.17 10.12 2.20
N ARG A 86 -1.02 10.64 1.86
CA ARG A 86 -1.73 11.64 2.67
C ARG A 86 -2.22 11.09 4.00
N ALA A 87 -2.48 9.79 4.06
CA ALA A 87 -2.97 9.09 5.24
C ALA A 87 -1.84 8.63 6.19
N MET A 88 -0.58 9.00 5.92
CA MET A 88 0.56 8.70 6.78
C MET A 88 0.79 9.79 7.83
N GLN A 89 1.34 9.40 8.99
CA GLN A 89 1.65 10.33 10.10
C GLN A 89 2.96 11.11 9.90
N GLY A 90 3.60 10.99 8.74
CA GLY A 90 4.84 11.70 8.40
C GLY A 90 5.16 11.55 6.92
N ARG A 91 5.93 12.50 6.39
CA ARG A 91 6.30 12.59 4.97
C ARG A 91 7.75 12.16 4.72
N GLU A 92 8.47 11.82 5.78
CA GLU A 92 9.87 11.40 5.69
C GLU A 92 9.97 10.06 4.95
N PRO A 93 11.00 9.84 4.13
CA PRO A 93 11.14 8.60 3.37
C PRO A 93 11.17 7.34 4.26
N SER A 94 11.72 7.45 5.47
CA SER A 94 11.72 6.39 6.49
C SER A 94 10.32 6.10 7.02
N THR A 95 9.51 7.13 7.29
CA THR A 95 8.11 7.00 7.73
C THR A 95 7.26 6.31 6.65
N ILE A 96 7.48 6.69 5.38
CA ILE A 96 6.83 6.06 4.23
C ILE A 96 7.24 4.59 4.15
N ALA A 97 8.55 4.30 4.17
CA ALA A 97 9.06 2.93 4.09
C ALA A 97 8.53 2.04 5.21
N LYS A 98 8.47 2.55 6.45
CA LYS A 98 7.85 1.86 7.58
C LYS A 98 6.38 1.51 7.32
N THR A 99 5.60 2.47 6.84
CA THR A 99 4.18 2.26 6.54
C THR A 99 4.01 1.21 5.43
N VAL A 100 4.79 1.31 4.35
CA VAL A 100 4.79 0.33 3.25
C VAL A 100 5.15 -1.07 3.74
N ALA A 101 6.17 -1.19 4.60
CA ALA A 101 6.59 -2.47 5.16
C ALA A 101 5.52 -3.11 6.03
N LEU A 102 4.86 -2.32 6.87
CA LEU A 102 3.76 -2.80 7.69
C LEU A 102 2.56 -3.22 6.83
N THR A 103 2.11 -2.34 5.93
CA THR A 103 0.89 -2.54 5.14
C THR A 103 1.02 -3.73 4.18
N PHE A 104 2.12 -3.82 3.43
CA PHE A 104 2.22 -4.79 2.34
C PHE A 104 3.05 -6.03 2.67
N MET A 105 3.93 -5.96 3.67
CA MET A 105 4.79 -7.09 4.04
C MET A 105 4.50 -7.65 5.44
N GLY A 106 3.72 -6.95 6.27
CA GLY A 106 3.48 -7.35 7.66
C GLY A 106 4.76 -7.32 8.49
N MET A 107 5.70 -6.43 8.17
CA MET A 107 7.03 -6.39 8.76
C MET A 107 7.24 -5.17 9.65
N ARG A 108 7.84 -5.37 10.82
CA ARG A 108 8.27 -4.28 11.71
C ARG A 108 9.61 -3.70 11.26
N PHE A 109 9.55 -2.58 10.56
CA PHE A 109 10.67 -1.86 9.97
C PHE A 109 11.84 -1.60 10.95
N GLU A 110 11.53 -1.32 12.22
CA GLU A 110 12.52 -1.01 13.26
C GLU A 110 13.46 -2.16 13.61
N ARG A 111 13.05 -3.41 13.31
CA ARG A 111 13.85 -4.59 13.62
C ARG A 111 14.95 -4.85 12.60
N TRP A 112 14.94 -4.16 11.47
CA TRP A 112 15.93 -4.37 10.43
C TRP A 112 17.25 -3.65 10.72
N PRO A 113 18.38 -4.13 10.18
CA PRO A 113 19.62 -3.38 10.16
C PRO A 113 19.44 -1.96 9.59
N LYS A 114 20.15 -0.97 10.16
CA LYS A 114 19.97 0.45 9.83
C LYS A 114 20.23 0.75 8.35
N ASP A 115 21.24 0.13 7.76
CA ASP A 115 21.56 0.22 6.35
C ASP A 115 20.40 -0.26 5.46
N ARG A 116 19.71 -1.34 5.85
CA ARG A 116 18.52 -1.84 5.16
C ARG A 116 17.33 -0.90 5.31
N GLN A 117 17.14 -0.33 6.50
CA GLN A 117 16.11 0.70 6.72
C GLN A 117 16.36 1.90 5.79
N ASP A 118 17.58 2.41 5.75
CA ASP A 118 17.95 3.57 4.94
C ASP A 118 17.88 3.27 3.43
N GLY A 119 18.33 2.08 3.04
CA GLY A 119 18.25 1.65 1.64
C GLY A 119 16.83 1.40 1.16
N MET A 120 15.90 0.97 2.03
CA MET A 120 14.48 0.91 1.65
C MET A 120 13.85 2.31 1.62
N ALA A 121 14.18 3.17 2.57
CA ALA A 121 13.72 4.56 2.58
C ALA A 121 14.12 5.31 1.30
N ALA A 122 15.28 4.97 0.72
CA ALA A 122 15.76 5.57 -0.53
C ALA A 122 14.75 5.46 -1.69
N PHE A 123 13.93 4.39 -1.76
CA PHE A 123 12.90 4.25 -2.81
C PHE A 123 11.78 5.30 -2.71
N PHE A 124 11.62 5.93 -1.55
CA PHE A 124 10.58 6.95 -1.32
C PHE A 124 11.17 8.35 -1.14
N SER A 125 12.49 8.49 -1.29
CA SER A 125 13.22 9.76 -1.12
C SER A 125 12.80 10.88 -2.06
N GLN A 126 12.13 10.53 -3.17
CA GLN A 126 11.71 11.48 -4.19
C GLN A 126 10.22 11.86 -4.11
N VAL A 127 9.46 11.33 -3.15
CA VAL A 127 8.07 11.73 -2.97
C VAL A 127 8.03 13.18 -2.50
N THR A 128 7.34 14.03 -3.27
CA THR A 128 7.15 15.45 -2.96
C THR A 128 5.67 15.83 -3.04
N TYR A 129 5.35 16.97 -2.44
CA TYR A 129 4.00 17.48 -2.29
C TYR A 129 3.96 18.93 -2.76
N LYS A 130 2.96 19.26 -3.57
CA LYS A 130 2.74 20.64 -4.04
C LYS A 130 1.35 21.07 -3.63
N SER A 131 1.23 22.27 -3.07
CA SER A 131 -0.07 22.90 -2.83
C SER A 131 -0.73 23.30 -4.15
N THR A 132 -2.04 23.43 -4.13
CA THR A 132 -2.82 23.98 -5.24
C THR A 132 -3.63 25.18 -4.74
N ASP A 133 -4.34 25.85 -5.65
CA ASP A 133 -5.28 26.93 -5.28
C ASP A 133 -6.55 26.38 -4.61
N GLU A 134 -6.87 25.10 -4.80
CA GLU A 134 -8.02 24.46 -4.14
C GLU A 134 -7.66 24.13 -2.68
N TRP A 135 -8.42 24.70 -1.75
CA TRP A 135 -8.15 24.52 -0.33
C TRP A 135 -8.14 23.03 0.08
N LYS A 136 -7.07 22.60 0.76
CA LYS A 136 -6.78 21.24 1.26
C LYS A 136 -6.43 20.22 0.19
N GLU A 137 -6.41 20.61 -1.07
CA GLU A 137 -5.85 19.79 -2.14
C GLU A 137 -4.32 19.89 -2.13
N GLU A 138 -3.66 18.76 -2.32
CA GLU A 138 -2.22 18.65 -2.53
C GLU A 138 -1.95 17.65 -3.65
N ILE A 139 -0.98 17.99 -4.50
CA ILE A 139 -0.46 17.10 -5.55
C ILE A 139 0.69 16.29 -4.96
N VAL A 140 0.54 14.97 -4.91
CA VAL A 140 1.65 14.05 -4.60
C VAL A 140 2.34 13.68 -5.91
N CYS A 141 3.65 13.85 -6.00
CA CYS A 141 4.39 13.54 -7.22
C CYS A 141 5.84 13.18 -6.93
N LEU A 142 6.58 12.79 -7.96
CA LEU A 142 8.04 12.68 -7.88
C LEU A 142 8.69 14.05 -7.97
N ASN A 143 9.78 14.22 -7.23
CA ASN A 143 10.68 15.34 -7.39
C ASN A 143 11.37 15.24 -8.78
N PRO A 144 11.09 16.17 -9.72
CA PRO A 144 11.68 16.12 -11.05
C PRO A 144 13.15 16.55 -11.06
N ALA A 145 13.64 17.18 -9.99
CA ALA A 145 14.99 17.73 -9.89
C ALA A 145 16.02 16.73 -9.37
N GLN A 146 15.83 15.43 -9.62
CA GLN A 146 16.84 14.43 -9.26
C GLN A 146 18.15 14.75 -10.01
N THR A 147 19.25 14.90 -9.28
CA THR A 147 20.57 15.19 -9.88
C THR A 147 21.53 14.01 -9.80
N SER A 148 21.17 12.94 -9.08
CA SER A 148 22.03 11.77 -8.86
C SER A 148 21.23 10.45 -8.84
N PRO A 149 21.82 9.33 -9.32
CA PRO A 149 21.24 7.99 -9.17
C PRO A 149 20.96 7.66 -7.70
N VAL A 150 19.85 6.95 -7.44
CA VAL A 150 19.51 6.47 -6.09
C VAL A 150 20.04 5.06 -5.91
N LYS A 151 20.71 4.81 -4.78
CA LYS A 151 21.04 3.44 -4.34
C LYS A 151 19.95 2.96 -3.39
N GLY A 152 19.20 1.93 -3.78
CA GLY A 152 18.20 1.27 -2.95
C GLY A 152 18.70 -0.06 -2.40
N ILE A 153 18.17 -0.47 -1.26
CA ILE A 153 18.35 -1.81 -0.67
C ILE A 153 16.97 -2.38 -0.38
N PHE A 154 16.67 -3.52 -0.97
CA PHE A 154 15.41 -4.22 -0.75
C PHE A 154 15.40 -4.89 0.64
N PRO A 155 14.20 -5.18 1.19
CA PRO A 155 14.05 -5.91 2.45
C PRO A 155 14.75 -7.28 2.54
N ASP A 156 14.98 -7.94 1.41
CA ASP A 156 15.76 -9.20 1.32
C ASP A 156 17.29 -8.97 1.34
N GLY A 157 17.74 -7.72 1.33
CA GLY A 157 19.14 -7.33 1.31
C GLY A 157 19.72 -7.11 -0.10
N ALA A 158 18.98 -7.42 -1.17
CA ALA A 158 19.44 -7.16 -2.52
C ALA A 158 19.60 -5.64 -2.75
N THR A 159 20.65 -5.25 -3.46
CA THR A 159 20.94 -3.84 -3.74
C THR A 159 20.62 -3.51 -5.19
N VAL A 160 20.16 -2.28 -5.44
CA VAL A 160 19.86 -1.80 -6.79
C VAL A 160 20.31 -0.35 -6.96
N LYS A 161 20.92 -0.06 -8.11
CA LYS A 161 21.22 1.31 -8.54
C LYS A 161 20.13 1.76 -9.50
N ILE A 162 19.42 2.82 -9.13
CA ILE A 162 18.28 3.35 -9.86
C ILE A 162 18.79 4.54 -10.68
N PRO A 163 18.76 4.46 -12.03
CA PRO A 163 19.27 5.52 -12.87
C PRO A 163 18.40 6.78 -12.78
N LEU A 164 18.95 7.90 -13.25
CA LEU A 164 18.24 9.17 -13.33
C LEU A 164 16.98 9.02 -14.20
N GLY A 165 15.87 9.63 -13.76
CA GLY A 165 14.60 9.64 -14.50
C GLY A 165 13.78 8.36 -14.34
N LYS A 166 14.30 7.31 -13.68
CA LYS A 166 13.50 6.14 -13.32
C LYS A 166 12.88 6.33 -11.94
N ASP A 167 11.55 6.21 -11.85
CA ASP A 167 10.82 6.27 -10.57
C ASP A 167 11.29 5.14 -9.63
N PRO A 168 11.93 5.46 -8.49
CA PRO A 168 12.34 4.44 -7.52
C PRO A 168 11.16 3.65 -6.94
N ARG A 169 9.97 4.25 -6.83
CA ARG A 169 8.76 3.59 -6.32
C ARG A 169 8.29 2.48 -7.26
N CYS A 170 8.40 2.70 -8.58
CA CYS A 170 8.11 1.65 -9.56
C CYS A 170 9.08 0.48 -9.42
N VAL A 171 10.38 0.74 -9.23
CA VAL A 171 11.38 -0.31 -8.99
C VAL A 171 11.05 -1.12 -7.74
N PHE A 172 10.62 -0.45 -6.66
CA PHE A 172 10.19 -1.13 -5.44
C PHE A 172 8.89 -1.93 -5.64
N ALA A 173 7.90 -1.36 -6.32
CA ALA A 173 6.63 -2.04 -6.59
C ALA A 173 6.80 -3.30 -7.46
N ASP A 174 7.69 -3.25 -8.46
CA ASP A 174 8.08 -4.41 -9.28
C ASP A 174 8.68 -5.53 -8.42
N TRP A 175 9.60 -5.18 -7.51
CA TRP A 175 10.20 -6.15 -6.58
C TRP A 175 9.19 -6.70 -5.56
N LEU A 176 8.28 -5.86 -5.06
CA LEU A 176 7.27 -6.23 -4.07
C LEU A 176 6.32 -7.30 -4.63
N ALA A 177 5.87 -7.11 -5.87
CA ALA A 177 4.95 -8.02 -6.55
C ALA A 177 5.64 -9.20 -7.25
N ALA A 178 6.97 -9.29 -7.21
CA ALA A 178 7.70 -10.36 -7.87
C ALA A 178 7.33 -11.74 -7.27
N PRO A 179 7.21 -12.81 -8.08
CA PRO A 179 6.85 -14.15 -7.57
C PRO A 179 7.79 -14.72 -6.49
N GLY A 180 9.05 -14.26 -6.45
CA GLY A 180 10.02 -14.65 -5.43
C GLY A 180 9.85 -13.94 -4.09
N ASN A 181 8.99 -12.92 -3.99
CA ASN A 181 8.77 -12.17 -2.77
C ASN A 181 7.93 -13.00 -1.78
N LYS A 182 8.54 -13.35 -0.63
CA LYS A 182 7.90 -14.21 0.36
C LYS A 182 6.89 -13.49 1.26
N TRP A 183 6.90 -12.15 1.30
CA TRP A 183 6.08 -11.40 2.26
C TRP A 183 4.77 -10.94 1.65
N PHE A 184 4.78 -10.44 0.42
CA PHE A 184 3.63 -9.73 -0.16
C PHE A 184 2.34 -10.56 -0.19
N ALA A 185 2.38 -11.75 -0.80
CA ALA A 185 1.23 -12.65 -0.87
C ALA A 185 0.88 -13.26 0.50
N ARG A 186 1.89 -13.66 1.30
CA ARG A 186 1.67 -14.25 2.62
C ARG A 186 0.97 -13.28 3.57
N ASN A 187 1.35 -12.01 3.52
CA ASN A 187 0.77 -10.97 4.35
C ASN A 187 -0.71 -10.77 4.09
N ILE A 188 -1.10 -10.61 2.83
CA ILE A 188 -2.51 -10.43 2.53
C ILE A 188 -3.33 -11.68 2.86
N VAL A 189 -2.81 -12.89 2.60
CA VAL A 189 -3.49 -14.14 2.95
C VAL A 189 -3.69 -14.23 4.47
N ASN A 190 -2.65 -13.95 5.26
CA ASN A 190 -2.75 -13.95 6.72
C ASN A 190 -3.79 -12.94 7.22
N ARG A 191 -3.83 -11.76 6.61
CA ARG A 191 -4.75 -10.68 6.99
C ARG A 191 -6.20 -11.01 6.62
N MET A 192 -6.44 -11.54 5.42
CA MET A 192 -7.76 -12.01 5.00
C MET A 192 -8.26 -13.11 5.93
N TRP A 193 -7.39 -14.06 6.29
CA TRP A 193 -7.72 -15.10 7.26
C TRP A 193 -8.11 -14.51 8.62
N ALA A 194 -7.31 -13.57 9.14
CA ALA A 194 -7.61 -12.90 10.40
C ALA A 194 -8.95 -12.15 10.39
N TRP A 195 -9.28 -11.47 9.30
CA TRP A 195 -10.55 -10.75 9.18
C TRP A 195 -11.76 -11.68 9.11
N LEU A 196 -11.61 -12.89 8.55
CA LEU A 196 -12.68 -13.88 8.44
C LEU A 196 -12.82 -14.74 9.70
N MET A 197 -11.72 -15.12 10.32
CA MET A 197 -11.68 -16.11 11.40
C MET A 197 -11.47 -15.50 12.79
N GLY A 198 -11.19 -14.20 12.88
CA GLY A 198 -10.91 -13.50 14.14
C GLY A 198 -9.48 -13.68 14.68
N ALA A 199 -8.68 -14.55 14.08
CA ALA A 199 -7.26 -14.76 14.40
C ALA A 199 -6.46 -15.03 13.11
N GLY A 200 -5.25 -14.50 13.01
CA GLY A 200 -4.34 -14.79 11.91
C GLY A 200 -3.85 -16.23 11.92
N ILE A 201 -3.36 -16.71 10.77
CA ILE A 201 -2.59 -17.96 10.70
C ILE A 201 -1.31 -17.76 11.52
N ILE A 202 -0.66 -16.62 11.29
CA ILE A 202 0.38 -16.07 12.15
C ILE A 202 -0.31 -15.16 13.16
N SER A 203 -0.14 -15.46 14.45
CA SER A 203 -0.83 -14.80 15.58
C SER A 203 -0.72 -13.28 15.54
N ASP A 204 0.44 -12.78 15.10
CA ASP A 204 0.67 -11.36 14.89
C ASP A 204 0.32 -11.00 13.44
N VAL A 205 -0.92 -10.54 13.22
CA VAL A 205 -1.43 -10.14 11.89
C VAL A 205 -0.56 -9.07 11.21
N ASP A 206 0.20 -8.33 12.00
CA ASP A 206 1.12 -7.25 11.58
C ASP A 206 2.62 -7.57 11.88
N ASP A 207 3.00 -8.82 12.13
CA ASP A 207 4.39 -9.24 12.39
C ASP A 207 4.70 -10.64 11.85
N ILE A 208 4.80 -10.74 10.53
CA ILE A 208 5.09 -12.00 9.81
C ILE A 208 6.56 -12.34 9.94
N ARG A 209 6.84 -13.43 10.66
CA ARG A 209 8.19 -13.92 10.92
C ARG A 209 8.47 -15.19 10.13
N PRO A 210 9.73 -15.46 9.73
CA PRO A 210 10.12 -16.80 9.31
C PRO A 210 9.95 -17.84 10.42
N GLU A 211 10.10 -17.40 11.68
CA GLU A 211 10.09 -18.21 12.91
C GLU A 211 8.70 -18.36 13.54
N ALA A 212 7.68 -17.66 13.03
CA ALA A 212 6.31 -17.78 13.52
C ALA A 212 5.54 -18.69 12.56
N PRO A 213 5.26 -19.95 12.96
CA PRO A 213 4.44 -20.85 12.16
C PRO A 213 3.02 -20.32 11.98
#